data_AF-A0A4R3JR70-F1
#
_entry.id   AF-A0A4R3JR70-F1
#
_cell.length_a   1.000
_cell.length_b   1.000
_cell.length_c   1.000
_cell.angle_alpha   90.00
_cell.angle_beta   90.00
_cell.angle_gamma   90.00
#
_symmetry.space_group_name_H-M   'P 1'
#
loop_
_entity.id
_entity.type
_entity.pdbx_description
1 polymer ?
#
loop_
_entity_poly.entity_id
_entity_poly.type
_entity_poly.pdbx_seq_one_letter_code
_entity_poly.pdbx_strand_id
1 'polypeptide(L)'
;MLNQMFRGIFDTDMTNVIAVQDFLLCVGCSLVIGLILAVAYMCGTRYTKSFVATLAILPAVVCVVIMMVNGNVGTGVAVAGAFSLVRFRSAAGSAKEIGAIFLAMGTGLVAGMGYLGYAFLVAVLLGGVSLLYHRLDFGAGKKQDRYKTMHITIPEDLDYSGVFDKILQKYTTECELVQVKTTNMGSLFRLTYNLTLRSRDQEKEMIDKLRCRNGNLEITVSKQETIIGEL
;
A
#
# COMPACT_ATOMS: atom_id res chain seq x y z
N MET A 1 -18.67 36.77 -23.05
CA MET A 1 -19.23 36.97 -21.70
C MET A 1 -18.77 35.93 -20.68
N LEU A 2 -18.64 34.62 -21.01
CA LEU A 2 -18.06 33.64 -20.08
C LEU A 2 -16.60 33.93 -19.67
N ASN A 3 -15.74 34.41 -20.59
CA ASN A 3 -14.34 34.74 -20.27
C ASN A 3 -14.16 35.86 -19.23
N GLN A 4 -15.20 36.68 -18.97
CA GLN A 4 -15.14 37.73 -17.93
C GLN A 4 -15.50 37.20 -16.54
N MET A 5 -16.26 36.10 -16.43
CA MET A 5 -16.55 35.45 -15.14
C MET A 5 -15.33 34.69 -14.58
N PHE A 6 -14.38 34.31 -15.42
CA PHE A 6 -13.20 33.51 -15.04
C PHE A 6 -11.91 34.33 -14.92
N ARG A 7 -11.97 35.66 -15.03
CA ARG A 7 -10.81 36.51 -14.73
C ARG A 7 -10.62 36.62 -13.23
N GLY A 8 -9.38 36.45 -12.77
CA GLY A 8 -9.06 36.68 -11.36
C GLY A 8 -9.32 38.12 -11.00
N ILE A 9 -10.02 38.35 -9.87
CA ILE A 9 -10.21 39.70 -9.30
C ILE A 9 -8.86 40.35 -8.93
N PHE A 10 -7.79 39.54 -8.85
CA PHE A 10 -6.42 39.92 -8.52
C PHE A 10 -5.42 39.69 -9.67
N ASP A 11 -5.88 39.52 -10.92
CA ASP A 11 -4.96 39.32 -12.05
C ASP A 11 -4.18 40.62 -12.33
N THR A 12 -2.86 40.54 -12.12
CA THR A 12 -1.89 41.53 -12.60
C THR A 12 -1.49 41.15 -14.02
N ASP A 13 -1.34 42.10 -14.94
CA ASP A 13 -1.16 41.96 -16.41
C ASP A 13 -0.06 40.98 -16.93
N MET A 14 0.65 40.25 -16.06
CA MET A 14 1.63 39.21 -16.42
C MET A 14 1.09 37.77 -16.31
N THR A 15 -0.15 37.54 -15.90
CA THR A 15 -0.77 36.20 -15.90
C THR A 15 -1.45 35.95 -17.25
N ASN A 16 -0.87 35.06 -18.06
CA ASN A 16 -1.51 34.64 -19.29
C ASN A 16 -2.76 33.83 -18.93
N VAL A 17 -3.94 34.41 -19.11
CA VAL A 17 -5.21 33.77 -18.76
C VAL A 17 -5.32 32.47 -19.56
N ILE A 18 -5.31 31.35 -18.85
CA ILE A 18 -5.38 30.04 -19.49
C ILE A 18 -6.74 29.92 -20.18
N ALA A 19 -6.73 29.65 -21.48
CA ALA A 19 -7.95 29.50 -22.24
C ALA A 19 -8.77 28.34 -21.65
N VAL A 20 -10.08 28.54 -21.51
CA VAL A 20 -10.99 27.52 -20.94
C VAL A 20 -10.90 26.19 -21.70
N GLN A 21 -10.60 26.25 -23.00
CA GLN A 21 -10.37 25.08 -23.85
C GLN A 21 -9.13 24.28 -23.44
N ASP A 22 -8.01 24.97 -23.15
CA ASP A 22 -6.76 24.34 -22.71
C ASP A 22 -6.92 23.76 -21.30
N PHE A 23 -7.66 24.46 -20.42
CA PHE A 23 -8.00 23.93 -19.10
C PHE A 23 -8.81 22.63 -19.19
N LEU A 24 -9.88 22.61 -19.97
CA LEU A 24 -10.71 21.42 -20.14
C LEU A 24 -9.92 20.27 -20.78
N LEU A 25 -9.02 20.57 -21.73
CA LEU A 25 -8.13 19.58 -22.34
C LEU A 25 -7.16 18.99 -21.30
N CYS A 26 -6.49 19.82 -20.50
CA CYS A 26 -5.57 19.36 -19.47
C CYS A 26 -6.26 18.52 -18.38
N VAL A 27 -7.42 18.97 -17.91
CA VAL A 27 -8.21 18.23 -16.91
C VAL A 27 -8.76 16.92 -17.51
N GLY A 28 -9.25 16.95 -18.75
CA GLY A 28 -9.70 15.75 -19.45
C GLY A 28 -8.58 14.72 -19.65
N CYS A 29 -7.43 15.15 -20.14
CA CYS A 29 -6.26 14.29 -20.32
C CYS A 29 -5.75 13.71 -18.99
N SER A 30 -5.65 14.52 -17.93
CA SER A 30 -5.22 14.04 -16.61
C SER A 30 -6.19 13.03 -16.00
N LEU A 31 -7.51 13.17 -16.26
CA LEU A 31 -8.51 12.21 -15.84
C LEU A 31 -8.40 10.88 -16.61
N VAL A 32 -8.16 10.94 -17.94
CA VAL A 32 -7.88 9.74 -18.74
C VAL A 32 -6.61 9.03 -18.27
N ILE A 33 -5.54 9.78 -17.99
CA ILE A 33 -4.29 9.25 -17.43
C ILE A 33 -4.54 8.61 -16.06
N GLY A 34 -5.29 9.27 -15.18
CA GLY A 34 -5.67 8.71 -13.88
C GLY A 34 -6.45 7.41 -14.00
N LEU A 35 -7.34 7.31 -15.00
CA LEU A 35 -8.08 6.07 -15.29
C LEU A 35 -7.15 4.95 -15.79
N ILE A 36 -6.18 5.26 -16.66
CA ILE A 36 -5.18 4.29 -17.13
C ILE A 36 -4.36 3.75 -15.95
N LEU A 37 -3.90 4.64 -15.06
CA LEU A 37 -3.14 4.24 -13.86
C LEU A 37 -3.98 3.41 -12.89
N ALA A 38 -5.26 3.78 -12.71
CA ALA A 38 -6.22 3.02 -11.91
C ALA A 38 -6.43 1.60 -12.44
N VAL A 39 -6.60 1.44 -13.76
CA VAL A 39 -6.74 0.13 -14.41
C VAL A 39 -5.45 -0.69 -14.30
N ALA A 40 -4.29 -0.07 -14.52
CA ALA A 40 -3.00 -0.72 -14.34
C ALA A 40 -2.81 -1.23 -12.89
N TYR A 41 -3.29 -0.48 -11.90
CA TYR A 41 -3.28 -0.88 -10.50
C TYR A 41 -4.24 -2.06 -10.21
N MET A 42 -5.45 -2.04 -10.78
CA MET A 42 -6.44 -3.13 -10.63
C MET A 42 -5.95 -4.46 -11.21
N CYS A 43 -5.24 -4.44 -12.35
CA CYS A 43 -4.75 -5.67 -12.98
C CYS A 43 -3.65 -6.38 -12.19
N GLY A 44 -3.05 -5.71 -11.21
CA GLY A 44 -2.03 -6.28 -10.36
C GLY A 44 -2.57 -6.71 -8.99
N THR A 45 -3.14 -5.79 -8.23
CA THR A 45 -3.28 -5.98 -6.78
C THR A 45 -4.67 -6.42 -6.35
N ARG A 46 -4.79 -7.01 -5.15
CA ARG A 46 -6.00 -6.84 -4.36
C ARG A 46 -6.19 -5.35 -4.07
N TYR A 47 -7.32 -4.80 -4.48
CA TYR A 47 -7.60 -3.37 -4.39
C TYR A 47 -8.84 -3.10 -3.54
N THR A 48 -8.88 -1.93 -2.90
CA THR A 48 -10.10 -1.40 -2.30
C THR A 48 -10.77 -0.44 -3.29
N LYS A 49 -12.11 -0.48 -3.39
CA LYS A 49 -12.86 0.38 -4.33
C LYS A 49 -12.56 1.87 -4.08
N SER A 50 -12.47 2.26 -2.81
CA SER A 50 -12.19 3.64 -2.40
C SER A 50 -10.81 4.11 -2.86
N PHE A 51 -9.77 3.28 -2.75
CA PHE A 51 -8.42 3.64 -3.18
C PHE A 51 -8.31 3.85 -4.68
N VAL A 52 -8.96 2.99 -5.48
CA VAL A 52 -8.87 3.13 -6.95
C VAL A 52 -9.64 4.36 -7.44
N ALA A 53 -10.78 4.68 -6.81
CA ALA A 53 -11.52 5.89 -7.11
C ALA A 53 -10.69 7.15 -6.78
N THR A 54 -10.00 7.19 -5.64
CA THR A 54 -9.14 8.32 -5.29
C THR A 54 -7.92 8.42 -6.21
N LEU A 55 -7.31 7.29 -6.55
CA LEU A 55 -6.16 7.24 -7.48
C LEU A 55 -6.51 7.79 -8.87
N ALA A 56 -7.73 7.55 -9.36
CA ALA A 56 -8.19 8.06 -10.65
C ALA A 56 -8.42 9.59 -10.65
N ILE A 57 -8.88 10.15 -9.53
CA ILE A 57 -9.20 11.57 -9.39
C ILE A 57 -7.93 12.39 -9.05
N LEU A 58 -6.96 11.78 -8.38
CA LEU A 58 -5.77 12.47 -7.86
C LEU A 58 -4.97 13.25 -8.92
N PRO A 59 -4.67 12.72 -10.12
CA PRO A 59 -3.93 13.47 -11.15
C PRO A 59 -4.67 14.72 -11.62
N ALA A 60 -6.01 14.67 -11.71
CA ALA A 60 -6.82 15.82 -12.12
C ALA A 60 -6.78 16.92 -11.06
N VAL A 61 -6.86 16.56 -9.77
CA VAL A 61 -6.72 17.51 -8.66
C VAL A 61 -5.34 18.18 -8.69
N VAL A 62 -4.27 17.40 -8.81
CA VAL A 62 -2.90 17.94 -8.90
C VAL A 62 -2.74 18.83 -10.13
N CYS A 63 -3.30 18.45 -11.27
CA CYS A 63 -3.27 19.24 -12.51
C CYS A 63 -3.89 20.62 -12.30
N VAL A 64 -5.09 20.69 -11.70
CA VAL A 64 -5.77 21.98 -11.42
C VAL A 64 -4.94 22.86 -10.47
N VAL A 65 -4.40 22.26 -9.41
CA VAL A 65 -3.60 22.99 -8.43
C VAL A 65 -2.33 23.59 -9.05
N ILE A 66 -1.58 22.80 -9.83
CA ILE A 66 -0.37 23.28 -10.50
C ILE A 66 -0.69 24.34 -11.54
N MET A 67 -1.82 24.20 -12.23
CA MET A 67 -2.25 25.18 -13.22
C MET A 67 -2.60 26.54 -12.59
N MET A 68 -3.21 26.55 -11.39
CA MET A 68 -3.48 27.79 -10.64
C MET A 68 -2.22 28.47 -10.09
N VAL A 69 -1.15 27.70 -9.88
CA VAL A 69 0.14 28.20 -9.42
C VAL A 69 0.99 28.74 -10.59
N ASN A 70 0.71 28.30 -11.81
CA ASN A 70 1.49 28.63 -12.99
C ASN A 70 1.47 30.15 -13.23
N GLY A 71 2.64 30.79 -13.15
CA GLY A 71 2.80 32.24 -13.27
C GLY A 71 3.02 32.99 -11.95
N ASN A 72 2.87 32.35 -10.78
CA ASN A 72 3.18 32.97 -9.48
C ASN A 72 3.95 32.01 -8.55
N VAL A 73 5.26 32.24 -8.46
CA VAL A 73 6.18 31.45 -7.61
C VAL A 73 5.74 31.48 -6.14
N GLY A 74 5.17 32.59 -5.66
CA GLY A 74 4.66 32.70 -4.29
C GLY A 74 3.48 31.78 -4.01
N THR A 75 2.54 31.65 -4.95
CA THR A 75 1.41 30.71 -4.85
C THR A 75 1.90 29.26 -4.82
N GLY A 76 2.95 28.94 -5.57
CA GLY A 76 3.53 27.60 -5.59
C GLY A 76 4.18 27.19 -4.27
N VAL A 77 4.92 28.11 -3.66
CA VAL A 77 5.48 27.90 -2.31
C VAL A 77 4.36 27.77 -1.27
N ALA A 78 3.29 28.57 -1.38
CA ALA A 78 2.14 28.48 -0.48
C ALA A 78 1.41 27.12 -0.59
N VAL A 79 1.21 26.62 -1.82
CA VAL A 79 0.60 25.30 -2.05
C VAL A 79 1.49 24.17 -1.52
N ALA A 80 2.81 24.22 -1.76
CA ALA A 80 3.75 23.24 -1.21
C ALA A 80 3.75 23.26 0.33
N GLY A 81 3.70 24.46 0.92
CA GLY A 81 3.55 24.66 2.37
C GLY A 81 2.23 24.09 2.90
N ALA A 82 1.11 24.34 2.22
CA ALA A 82 -0.19 23.80 2.61
C ALA A 82 -0.21 22.26 2.56
N PHE A 83 0.33 21.64 1.50
CA PHE A 83 0.46 20.18 1.42
C PHE A 83 1.37 19.61 2.51
N SER A 84 2.43 20.32 2.90
CA SER A 84 3.32 19.89 4.00
C SER A 84 2.64 19.88 5.38
N LEU A 85 1.57 20.69 5.53
CA LEU A 85 0.75 20.74 6.75
C LEU A 85 -0.34 19.66 6.79
N VAL A 86 -0.70 19.07 5.64
CA VAL A 86 -1.65 17.95 5.57
C VAL A 86 -0.97 16.70 6.12
N ARG A 87 -1.11 16.49 7.42
CA ARG A 87 -0.71 15.22 8.06
C ARG A 87 -1.74 14.16 7.70
N PHE A 88 -1.36 13.21 6.84
CA PHE A 88 -2.11 11.98 6.68
C PHE A 88 -2.05 11.21 8.01
N ARG A 89 -3.09 11.34 8.82
CA ARG A 89 -3.24 10.66 10.12
C ARG A 89 -3.70 9.20 9.98
N SER A 90 -3.65 8.66 8.78
CA SER A 90 -4.02 7.28 8.47
C SER A 90 -2.76 6.47 8.26
N ALA A 91 -2.75 5.21 8.72
CA ALA A 91 -1.69 4.27 8.42
C ALA A 91 -1.34 4.36 6.93
N ALA A 92 -0.09 4.69 6.64
CA ALA A 92 0.37 4.78 5.26
C ALA A 92 0.02 3.46 4.58
N GLY A 93 -0.67 3.52 3.44
CA GLY A 93 -1.06 2.33 2.69
C GLY A 93 0.16 1.44 2.39
N SER A 94 -0.06 0.25 1.86
CA SER A 94 1.05 -0.64 1.46
C SER A 94 2.10 0.14 0.65
N ALA A 95 3.38 -0.20 0.75
CA ALA A 95 4.45 0.48 -0.01
C ALA A 95 4.12 0.62 -1.52
N LYS A 96 3.37 -0.36 -2.05
CA LYS A 96 2.83 -0.33 -3.42
C LYS A 96 1.77 0.76 -3.65
N GLU A 97 0.85 0.94 -2.70
CA GLU A 97 -0.17 1.99 -2.73
C GLU A 97 0.47 3.37 -2.70
N ILE A 98 1.48 3.56 -1.84
CA ILE A 98 2.25 4.81 -1.77
C ILE A 98 2.94 5.09 -3.11
N GLY A 99 3.61 4.09 -3.69
CA GLY A 99 4.26 4.23 -5.00
C GLY A 99 3.28 4.62 -6.11
N ALA A 100 2.07 4.03 -6.11
CA ALA A 100 1.02 4.37 -7.07
C ALA A 100 0.51 5.81 -6.91
N ILE A 101 0.33 6.29 -5.67
CA ILE A 101 -0.05 7.68 -5.38
C ILE A 101 1.02 8.64 -5.92
N PHE A 102 2.30 8.40 -5.65
CA PHE A 102 3.39 9.26 -6.14
C PHE A 102 3.46 9.32 -7.67
N LEU A 103 3.25 8.19 -8.33
CA LEU A 103 3.20 8.11 -9.79
C LEU A 103 2.03 8.92 -10.35
N ALA A 104 0.83 8.76 -9.76
CA ALA A 104 -0.35 9.54 -10.12
C ALA A 104 -0.12 11.05 -9.92
N MET A 105 0.44 11.48 -8.78
CA MET A 105 0.77 12.89 -8.54
C MET A 105 1.80 13.43 -9.54
N GLY A 106 2.86 12.67 -9.82
CA GLY A 106 3.88 13.05 -10.79
C GLY A 106 3.31 13.27 -12.20
N THR A 107 2.44 12.37 -12.66
CA THR A 107 1.77 12.53 -13.96
C THR A 107 0.83 13.74 -14.00
N GLY A 108 0.11 14.01 -12.90
CA GLY A 108 -0.75 15.20 -12.76
C GLY A 108 0.05 16.51 -12.78
N LEU A 109 1.27 16.51 -12.21
CA LEU A 109 2.16 17.67 -12.21
C LEU A 109 2.67 17.99 -13.62
N VAL A 110 3.09 16.98 -14.38
CA VAL A 110 3.52 17.15 -15.78
C VAL A 110 2.36 17.63 -16.66
N ALA A 111 1.15 17.10 -16.44
CA ALA A 111 -0.06 17.56 -17.14
C ALA A 111 -0.42 19.01 -16.79
N GLY A 112 -0.32 19.40 -15.51
CA GLY A 112 -0.59 20.76 -15.04
C GLY A 112 0.41 21.82 -15.52
N MET A 113 1.62 21.42 -15.89
CA MET A 113 2.61 22.28 -16.55
C MET A 113 2.36 22.47 -18.05
N GLY A 114 1.36 21.79 -18.63
CA GLY A 114 1.01 21.89 -20.05
C GLY A 114 1.72 20.86 -20.96
N TYR A 115 2.54 19.97 -20.40
CA TYR A 115 3.26 18.94 -21.16
C TYR A 115 2.44 17.65 -21.31
N LEU A 116 1.30 17.73 -22.00
CA LEU A 116 0.34 16.62 -22.13
C LEU A 116 0.95 15.34 -22.73
N GLY A 117 1.78 15.46 -23.76
CA GLY A 117 2.46 14.32 -24.38
C GLY A 117 3.41 13.60 -23.43
N TYR A 118 4.18 14.35 -22.64
CA TYR A 118 5.07 13.77 -21.63
C TYR A 118 4.30 13.16 -20.47
N ALA A 119 3.17 13.76 -20.05
CA ALA A 119 2.33 13.18 -19.01
C ALA A 119 1.81 11.79 -19.41
N PHE A 120 1.38 11.62 -20.66
CA PHE A 120 0.97 10.32 -21.18
C PHE A 120 2.13 9.33 -21.26
N LEU A 121 3.29 9.75 -21.76
CA LEU A 121 4.48 8.91 -21.85
C LEU A 121 4.93 8.41 -20.47
N VAL A 122 5.00 9.31 -19.47
CA VAL A 122 5.37 8.96 -18.09
C VAL A 122 4.34 7.99 -17.48
N ALA A 123 3.05 8.22 -17.70
CA ALA A 123 1.99 7.34 -17.21
C ALA A 123 2.11 5.92 -17.79
N VAL A 124 2.33 5.81 -19.10
CA VAL A 124 2.47 4.51 -19.77
C VAL A 124 3.77 3.82 -19.38
N LEU A 125 4.89 4.55 -19.33
CA LEU A 125 6.20 3.99 -19.03
C LEU A 125 6.29 3.53 -17.57
N LEU A 126 6.03 4.43 -16.62
CA LEU A 126 6.12 4.09 -15.19
C LEU A 126 4.96 3.17 -14.75
N GLY A 127 3.75 3.38 -15.29
CA GLY A 127 2.62 2.48 -15.05
C GLY A 127 2.89 1.08 -15.60
N GLY A 128 3.50 0.99 -16.79
CA GLY A 128 3.93 -0.27 -17.40
C GLY A 128 5.02 -0.97 -16.60
N VAL A 129 6.02 -0.24 -16.11
CA VAL A 129 7.06 -0.80 -15.22
C VAL A 129 6.45 -1.30 -13.90
N SER A 130 5.51 -0.55 -13.31
CA SER A 130 4.79 -0.98 -12.10
C SER A 130 3.99 -2.28 -12.33
N LEU A 131 3.31 -2.38 -13.48
CA LEU A 131 2.61 -3.60 -13.90
C LEU A 131 3.58 -4.76 -14.15
N LEU A 132 4.73 -4.48 -14.77
CA LEU A 132 5.76 -5.48 -15.04
C LEU A 132 6.36 -6.02 -13.74
N TYR A 133 6.70 -5.17 -12.78
CA TYR A 133 7.11 -5.59 -11.44
C TYR A 133 6.07 -6.46 -10.76
N HIS A 134 4.78 -6.16 -10.99
CA HIS A 134 3.72 -6.99 -10.45
C HIS A 134 3.61 -8.36 -11.12
N ARG A 135 3.84 -8.44 -12.43
CA ARG A 135 3.80 -9.70 -13.18
C ARG A 135 5.06 -10.54 -12.98
N LEU A 136 6.19 -9.89 -12.76
CA LEU A 136 7.48 -10.51 -12.41
C LEU A 136 7.58 -10.84 -10.92
N ASP A 137 6.43 -11.05 -10.26
CA ASP A 137 6.24 -11.49 -8.88
C ASP A 137 7.51 -12.21 -8.40
N PHE A 138 8.32 -11.51 -7.60
CA PHE A 138 9.71 -11.85 -7.22
C PHE A 138 9.75 -13.12 -6.35
N GLY A 139 9.23 -14.24 -6.86
CA GLY A 139 9.07 -15.51 -6.15
C GLY A 139 8.23 -15.45 -4.88
N ALA A 140 7.57 -14.32 -4.57
CA ALA A 140 6.93 -14.09 -3.28
C ALA A 140 5.58 -14.81 -3.15
N GLY A 141 4.76 -14.84 -4.21
CA GLY A 141 3.43 -15.46 -4.17
C GLY A 141 3.40 -16.95 -3.76
N LYS A 142 4.44 -17.72 -4.09
CA LYS A 142 4.55 -19.14 -3.66
C LYS A 142 5.18 -19.32 -2.28
N LYS A 143 5.91 -18.32 -1.77
CA LYS A 143 6.51 -18.34 -0.42
C LYS A 143 5.58 -17.74 0.63
N GLN A 144 4.74 -16.77 0.28
CA GLN A 144 3.77 -16.14 1.20
C GLN A 144 2.74 -17.10 1.80
N ASP A 145 2.28 -18.11 1.05
CA ASP A 145 1.36 -19.12 1.60
C ASP A 145 2.08 -20.14 2.52
N ARG A 146 3.42 -20.19 2.45
CA ARG A 146 4.25 -21.00 3.34
C ARG A 146 4.53 -20.28 4.65
N TYR A 147 4.63 -18.96 4.63
CA TYR A 147 4.80 -18.17 5.83
C TYR A 147 3.49 -18.08 6.61
N LYS A 148 3.49 -18.64 7.82
CA LYS A 148 2.36 -18.60 8.75
C LYS A 148 2.83 -18.12 10.11
N THR A 149 1.93 -17.46 10.83
CA THR A 149 2.11 -17.15 12.24
C THR A 149 1.23 -18.10 13.03
N MET A 150 1.83 -18.79 14.01
CA MET A 150 1.14 -19.72 14.88
C MET A 150 1.19 -19.21 16.31
N HIS A 151 0.04 -19.18 16.96
CA HIS A 151 -0.08 -18.93 18.38
C HIS A 151 -0.38 -20.24 19.09
N ILE A 152 0.45 -20.63 20.06
CA ILE A 152 0.27 -21.81 20.90
C ILE A 152 0.14 -21.34 22.34
N THR A 153 -0.93 -21.73 23.02
CA THR A 153 -1.10 -21.48 24.46
C THR A 153 -0.71 -22.72 25.24
N ILE A 154 0.33 -22.66 26.07
CA ILE A 154 0.85 -23.77 26.88
C ILE A 154 0.62 -23.51 28.38
N PRO A 155 0.50 -24.54 29.22
CA PRO A 155 0.46 -24.37 30.67
C PRO A 155 1.84 -24.02 31.23
N GLU A 156 1.87 -23.32 32.37
CA GLU A 156 3.12 -22.92 33.06
C GLU A 156 4.01 -24.12 33.43
N ASP A 157 3.41 -25.28 33.71
CA ASP A 157 4.12 -26.53 34.05
C ASP A 157 4.86 -27.17 32.86
N LEU A 158 4.62 -26.69 31.62
CA LEU A 158 5.25 -27.24 30.43
C LEU A 158 6.45 -26.38 30.03
N ASP A 159 7.65 -26.96 30.16
CA ASP A 159 8.89 -26.29 29.79
C ASP A 159 8.91 -26.06 28.26
N TYR A 160 8.79 -24.81 27.83
CA TYR A 160 8.63 -24.47 26.41
C TYR A 160 9.91 -24.62 25.60
N SER A 161 11.06 -24.75 26.25
CA SER A 161 12.36 -24.93 25.61
C SER A 161 12.48 -26.34 25.02
N GLY A 162 12.25 -26.46 23.70
CA GLY A 162 12.57 -27.67 22.92
C GLY A 162 11.48 -28.74 22.84
N VAL A 163 10.34 -28.60 23.54
CA VAL A 163 9.22 -29.56 23.47
C VAL A 163 8.59 -29.58 22.07
N PHE A 164 8.56 -28.43 21.40
CA PHE A 164 7.96 -28.28 20.07
C PHE A 164 8.97 -28.37 18.93
N ASP A 165 10.27 -28.20 19.19
CA ASP A 165 11.32 -28.14 18.15
C ASP A 165 11.34 -29.39 17.27
N LYS A 166 11.22 -30.58 17.85
CA LYS A 166 11.22 -31.84 17.08
C LYS A 166 10.02 -31.97 16.14
N ILE A 167 8.86 -31.43 16.54
CA ILE A 167 7.64 -31.46 15.71
C ILE A 167 7.76 -30.40 14.64
N LEU A 168 8.12 -29.17 15.03
CA LEU A 168 8.26 -28.04 14.13
C LEU A 168 9.31 -28.33 13.04
N GLN A 169 10.50 -28.82 13.39
CA GLN A 169 11.56 -29.14 12.43
C GLN A 169 11.16 -30.20 11.38
N LYS A 170 10.18 -31.07 11.67
CA LYS A 170 9.67 -32.07 10.73
C LYS A 170 8.72 -31.47 9.69
N TYR A 171 7.90 -30.50 10.10
CA TYR A 171 6.82 -29.92 9.29
C TYR A 171 7.14 -28.54 8.71
N THR A 172 8.14 -27.86 9.26
CA THR A 172 8.55 -26.51 8.86
C THR A 172 9.99 -26.51 8.32
N THR A 173 10.27 -25.58 7.41
CA THR A 173 11.61 -25.33 6.86
C THR A 173 12.37 -24.36 7.76
N GLU A 174 11.66 -23.34 8.25
CA GLU A 174 12.16 -22.32 9.17
C GLU A 174 11.11 -22.15 10.26
N CYS A 175 11.57 -21.97 11.50
CA CYS A 175 10.71 -21.72 12.65
C CYS A 175 11.44 -20.77 13.59
N GLU A 176 10.81 -19.65 13.91
CA GLU A 176 11.35 -18.63 14.80
C GLU A 176 10.29 -18.29 15.85
N LEU A 177 10.70 -18.28 17.12
CA LEU A 177 9.85 -17.81 18.23
C LEU A 177 9.97 -16.29 18.31
N VAL A 178 8.89 -15.58 18.01
CA VAL A 178 8.88 -14.11 17.91
C VAL A 178 8.46 -13.47 19.22
N GLN A 179 7.54 -14.10 19.95
CA GLN A 179 6.96 -13.51 21.14
C GLN A 179 6.54 -14.57 22.16
N VAL A 180 6.77 -14.28 23.43
CA VAL A 180 6.24 -15.03 24.58
C VAL A 180 5.44 -14.06 25.42
N LYS A 181 4.17 -14.38 25.68
CA LYS A 181 3.27 -13.56 26.49
C LYS A 181 2.59 -14.41 27.55
N THR A 182 2.67 -14.01 28.80
CA THR A 182 1.92 -14.67 29.87
C THR A 182 0.45 -14.23 29.85
N THR A 183 -0.46 -15.18 30.07
CA THR A 183 -1.92 -15.04 30.02
C THR A 183 -2.53 -15.70 31.25
N ASN A 184 -3.77 -15.34 31.61
CA ASN A 184 -4.45 -15.84 32.82
C ASN A 184 -3.62 -15.71 34.11
N MET A 185 -3.22 -14.48 34.46
CA MET A 185 -2.54 -14.16 35.73
C MET A 185 -1.25 -14.97 36.01
N GLY A 186 -0.52 -15.41 34.98
CA GLY A 186 0.71 -16.17 35.17
C GLY A 186 0.62 -17.61 34.67
N SER A 187 -0.57 -18.20 34.73
CA SER A 187 -0.77 -19.65 34.61
C SER A 187 -0.60 -20.25 33.22
N LEU A 188 -0.65 -19.43 32.16
CA LEU A 188 -0.53 -19.89 30.77
C LEU A 188 0.45 -19.00 30.00
N PHE A 189 1.31 -19.60 29.18
CA PHE A 189 2.12 -18.86 28.22
C PHE A 189 1.53 -18.96 26.82
N ARG A 190 1.42 -17.82 26.13
CA ARG A 190 1.09 -17.72 24.72
C ARG A 190 2.36 -17.46 23.92
N LEU A 191 2.76 -18.46 23.15
CA LEU A 191 3.92 -18.44 22.27
C LEU A 191 3.48 -18.06 20.85
N THR A 192 4.16 -17.10 20.24
CA THR A 192 3.95 -16.72 18.82
C THR A 192 5.15 -17.16 18.01
N TYR A 193 4.93 -18.08 17.08
CA TYR A 193 5.92 -18.59 16.15
C TYR A 193 5.67 -18.07 14.75
N ASN A 194 6.73 -17.61 14.08
CA ASN A 194 6.74 -17.44 12.63
C ASN A 194 7.34 -18.70 12.01
N LEU A 195 6.58 -19.34 11.13
CA LEU A 195 6.97 -20.62 10.54
C LEU A 195 6.77 -20.64 9.04
N THR A 196 7.68 -21.32 8.36
CA THR A 196 7.63 -21.58 6.91
C THR A 196 7.25 -23.05 6.70
N LEU A 197 6.00 -23.32 6.32
CA LEU A 197 5.50 -24.68 6.07
C LEU A 197 6.19 -25.33 4.86
N ARG A 198 6.55 -26.62 5.01
CA ARG A 198 7.07 -27.43 3.90
C ARG A 198 5.99 -27.81 2.89
N SER A 199 4.80 -28.18 3.39
CA SER A 199 3.64 -28.55 2.57
C SER A 199 2.34 -28.10 3.24
N ARG A 200 1.37 -27.65 2.43
CA ARG A 200 0.05 -27.20 2.90
C ARG A 200 -0.79 -28.36 3.44
N ASP A 201 -0.62 -29.56 2.89
CA ASP A 201 -1.41 -30.75 3.29
C ASP A 201 -1.04 -31.27 4.68
N GLN A 202 0.13 -30.92 5.20
CA GLN A 202 0.62 -31.38 6.51
C GLN A 202 0.26 -30.43 7.65
N GLU A 203 -0.41 -29.30 7.37
CA GLU A 203 -0.81 -28.33 8.40
C GLU A 203 -1.71 -28.96 9.47
N LYS A 204 -2.71 -29.75 9.04
CA LYS A 204 -3.65 -30.40 9.96
C LYS A 204 -2.94 -31.45 10.83
N GLU A 205 -2.07 -32.27 10.24
CA GLU A 205 -1.31 -33.29 10.97
C GLU A 205 -0.35 -32.66 11.99
N MET A 206 0.27 -31.53 11.64
CA MET A 206 1.11 -30.75 12.55
C MET A 206 0.30 -30.23 13.73
N ILE A 207 -0.87 -29.63 13.49
CA ILE A 207 -1.76 -29.11 14.55
C ILE A 207 -2.19 -30.25 15.47
N ASP A 208 -2.61 -31.40 14.94
CA ASP A 208 -3.04 -32.54 15.76
C ASP A 208 -1.91 -33.05 16.66
N LYS A 209 -0.67 -33.12 16.17
CA LYS A 209 0.50 -33.50 16.98
C LYS A 209 0.87 -32.47 18.04
N LEU A 210 0.69 -31.18 17.75
CA LEU A 210 0.88 -30.11 18.73
C LEU A 210 -0.21 -30.18 19.82
N ARG A 211 -1.47 -30.46 19.47
CA ARG A 211 -2.58 -30.62 20.44
C ARG A 211 -2.31 -31.74 21.43
N CYS A 212 -1.74 -32.86 21.00
CA CYS A 212 -1.35 -33.96 21.89
C CYS A 212 -0.29 -33.57 22.92
N ARG A 213 0.60 -32.61 22.60
CA ARG A 213 1.66 -32.13 23.50
C ARG A 213 1.23 -30.96 24.37
N ASN A 214 0.32 -30.14 23.86
CA ASN A 214 -0.15 -28.91 24.49
C ASN A 214 -1.33 -29.12 25.46
N GLY A 215 -1.63 -30.35 25.86
CA GLY A 215 -2.79 -30.64 26.70
C GLY A 215 -4.14 -30.25 26.06
N ASN A 216 -4.20 -30.20 24.72
CA ASN A 216 -5.36 -29.74 23.94
C ASN A 216 -5.79 -28.28 24.20
N LEU A 217 -4.87 -27.42 24.64
CA LEU A 217 -5.08 -25.97 24.69
C LEU A 217 -5.10 -25.36 23.28
N GLU A 218 -5.62 -24.14 23.19
CA GLU A 218 -5.88 -23.44 21.92
C GLU A 218 -4.60 -23.23 21.08
N ILE A 219 -4.70 -23.59 19.80
CA ILE A 219 -3.69 -23.33 18.78
C ILE A 219 -4.37 -22.57 17.63
N THR A 220 -3.85 -21.38 17.32
CA THR A 220 -4.32 -20.57 16.18
C THR A 220 -3.23 -20.53 15.12
N VAL A 221 -3.57 -20.81 13.86
CA VAL A 221 -2.68 -20.63 12.72
C VAL A 221 -3.28 -19.59 11.80
N SER A 222 -2.58 -18.48 11.63
CA SER A 222 -2.93 -17.42 10.68
C SER A 222 -1.90 -17.35 9.56
N LYS A 223 -2.28 -16.72 8.44
CA LYS A 223 -1.28 -16.28 7.45
C LYS A 223 -0.31 -15.37 8.17
N GLN A 224 0.99 -15.42 7.83
CA GLN A 224 1.96 -14.58 8.50
C GLN A 224 1.52 -13.13 8.39
N GLU A 225 1.06 -12.60 9.52
CA GLU A 225 0.90 -11.17 9.67
C GLU A 225 2.32 -10.67 9.79
N THR A 226 2.83 -10.07 8.71
CA THR A 226 3.92 -9.12 8.89
C THR A 226 3.33 -8.10 9.82
N ILE A 227 3.65 -8.21 11.11
CA ILE A 227 3.44 -7.15 12.07
C ILE A 227 4.24 -6.01 11.45
N ILE A 228 3.55 -5.12 10.74
CA ILE A 228 4.11 -3.87 10.26
C ILE A 228 4.40 -3.14 11.56
N GLY A 229 5.61 -3.38 12.07
CA GLY A 229 6.09 -2.84 13.30
C GLY A 229 5.99 -1.33 13.23
N GLU A 230 5.36 -0.80 14.26
CA GLU A 230 5.82 0.37 15.01
C GLU A 230 6.21 1.59 14.17
N LEU A 231 5.29 2.56 14.18
CA LEU A 231 5.64 3.97 14.29
C LEU A 231 4.95 4.52 15.54
#